data_AF-A0A3M0I950-F1
#
_entry.id   AF-A0A3M0I950-F1
#
_cell.length_a   1.000
_cell.length_b   1.000
_cell.length_c   1.000
_cell.angle_alpha   90.00
_cell.angle_beta   90.00
_cell.angle_gamma   90.00
#
_symmetry.space_group_name_H-M   'P 1'
#
loop_
_entity.id
_entity.type
_entity.pdbx_description
1 polymer ?
#
loop_
_entity_poly.entity_id
_entity_poly.type
_entity_poly.pdbx_seq_one_letter_code
_entity_poly.pdbx_strand_id
1 'polypeptide(L)'
;MDPLLHQLPAVFWTVPYVGSRYPGSSEVADRPSLEEGANCQLFAYEVLRHFGPAPPDLRSSELWADTRATARVGVAQPLDLVLFNATDDAYGAHVGVWVNEGRVLHLCAETGRPVVWEMTEFATRPRYRVLIGIKRVVDRGLLASPGHRLG
;
A
#
# COMPACT_ATOMS: atom_id res chain seq x y z
N MET A 1 -17.39 5.09 -11.63
CA MET A 1 -16.53 6.15 -11.06
C MET A 1 -16.06 5.66 -9.71
N ASP A 2 -14.75 5.64 -9.47
CA ASP A 2 -14.18 5.00 -8.28
C ASP A 2 -14.03 6.04 -7.19
N PRO A 3 -14.82 5.98 -6.10
CA PRO A 3 -14.84 7.04 -5.10
C PRO A 3 -13.47 7.31 -4.50
N LEU A 4 -12.63 6.27 -4.35
CA LEU A 4 -11.27 6.38 -3.85
C LEU A 4 -10.38 7.24 -4.77
N LEU A 5 -10.38 6.97 -6.07
CA LEU A 5 -9.52 7.70 -7.01
C LEU A 5 -9.92 9.17 -7.12
N HIS A 6 -11.21 9.50 -7.01
CA HIS A 6 -11.70 10.88 -7.04
C HIS A 6 -11.42 11.66 -5.76
N GLN A 7 -11.28 10.98 -4.63
CA GLN A 7 -10.93 11.60 -3.35
C GLN A 7 -9.42 11.72 -3.15
N LEU A 8 -8.62 11.17 -4.06
CA LEU A 8 -7.17 11.24 -3.98
C LEU A 8 -6.68 12.61 -4.50
N PRO A 9 -5.96 13.40 -3.68
CA PRO A 9 -5.47 14.71 -4.09
C PRO A 9 -4.57 14.65 -5.32
N ALA A 10 -4.58 15.70 -6.13
CA ALA A 10 -3.80 15.77 -7.37
C ALA A 10 -2.30 15.51 -7.17
N VAL A 11 -1.73 15.89 -6.02
CA VAL A 11 -0.32 15.66 -5.69
C VAL A 11 0.06 14.17 -5.65
N PHE A 12 -0.87 13.28 -5.28
CA PHE A 12 -0.60 11.84 -5.32
C PHE A 12 -0.40 11.34 -6.74
N TRP A 13 -0.97 11.98 -7.76
CA TRP A 13 -0.79 11.57 -9.16
C TRP A 13 0.52 12.06 -9.77
N THR A 14 1.24 12.95 -9.10
CA THR A 14 2.50 13.53 -9.60
C THR A 14 3.75 12.96 -8.91
N VAL A 15 3.61 12.07 -7.93
CA VAL A 15 4.73 11.52 -7.14
C VAL A 15 5.76 10.79 -8.02
N PRO A 16 7.05 11.16 -8.02
CA PRO A 16 8.07 10.41 -8.77
C PRO A 16 8.37 9.07 -8.11
N TYR A 17 8.64 8.05 -8.93
CA TYR A 17 9.26 6.84 -8.43
C TYR A 17 10.71 7.11 -8.00
N VAL A 18 11.01 6.85 -6.72
CA VAL A 18 12.36 6.93 -6.14
C VAL A 18 12.59 5.70 -5.26
N GLY A 19 13.38 4.76 -5.76
CA GLY A 19 13.55 3.44 -5.12
C GLY A 19 14.21 3.47 -3.73
N SER A 20 15.06 4.46 -3.45
CA SER A 20 15.71 4.65 -2.14
C SER A 20 14.74 5.15 -1.06
N ARG A 21 13.61 5.74 -1.45
CA ARG A 21 12.59 6.29 -0.55
C ARG A 21 11.54 5.23 -0.22
N TYR A 22 11.83 4.44 0.80
CA TYR A 22 10.99 3.34 1.28
C TYR A 22 10.59 3.55 2.76
N PRO A 23 9.56 2.83 3.28
CA PRO A 23 9.16 2.94 4.69
C PRO A 23 10.34 2.69 5.65
N GLY A 24 10.62 3.64 6.54
CA GLY A 24 11.73 3.55 7.49
C GLY A 24 13.13 3.88 6.92
N SER A 25 13.24 4.35 5.67
CA SER A 25 14.52 4.87 5.14
C SER A 25 14.91 6.20 5.79
N SER A 26 16.22 6.48 5.90
CA SER A 26 16.72 7.77 6.41
C SER A 26 16.26 8.95 5.57
N GLU A 27 16.18 8.79 4.23
CA GLU A 27 15.69 9.83 3.32
C GLU A 27 14.24 10.25 3.63
N VAL A 28 13.40 9.31 4.08
CA VAL A 28 12.01 9.58 4.47
C VAL A 28 11.95 10.16 5.88
N ALA A 29 12.81 9.69 6.80
CA ALA A 29 12.90 10.26 8.14
C ALA A 29 13.33 11.75 8.11
N ASP A 30 14.29 12.10 7.26
CA ASP A 30 14.77 13.48 7.10
C ASP A 30 13.79 14.36 6.32
N ARG A 31 13.09 13.78 5.34
CA ARG A 31 12.13 14.47 4.46
C ARG A 31 10.90 13.58 4.25
N PRO A 32 9.83 13.71 5.06
CA PRO A 32 8.68 12.82 4.98
C PRO A 32 7.75 13.08 3.79
N SER A 33 7.91 14.21 3.09
CA SER A 33 7.04 14.59 1.96
C SER A 33 7.13 13.62 0.77
N LEU A 34 5.99 13.38 0.11
CA LEU A 34 5.90 12.67 -1.17
C LEU A 34 6.42 13.48 -2.36
N GLU A 35 6.64 14.80 -2.21
CA GLU A 35 7.18 15.65 -3.28
C GLU A 35 8.57 15.20 -3.74
N GLU A 36 9.37 14.67 -2.81
CA GLU A 36 10.70 14.10 -3.06
C GLU A 36 10.63 12.69 -3.71
N GLY A 37 9.43 12.16 -3.91
CA GLY A 37 9.18 10.84 -4.48
C GLY A 37 9.02 9.72 -3.45
N ALA A 38 8.73 8.54 -3.98
CA ALA A 38 8.51 7.35 -3.18
C ALA A 38 8.80 6.08 -3.99
N ASN A 39 9.10 4.98 -3.31
CA ASN A 39 8.97 3.66 -3.92
C ASN A 39 7.51 3.18 -3.87
N CYS A 40 7.25 2.00 -4.41
CA CYS A 40 5.90 1.42 -4.46
C CYS A 40 5.23 1.31 -3.09
N GLN A 41 5.98 0.84 -2.08
CA GLN A 41 5.44 0.56 -0.76
C GLN A 41 5.20 1.83 0.06
N LEU A 42 6.13 2.81 0.03
CA LEU A 42 5.93 4.09 0.68
C LEU A 42 4.74 4.83 0.08
N PHE A 43 4.62 4.84 -1.25
CA PHE A 43 3.48 5.44 -1.93
C PHE A 43 2.15 4.78 -1.49
N ALA A 44 2.09 3.45 -1.45
CA ALA A 44 0.91 2.74 -0.99
C ALA A 44 0.57 3.11 0.47
N TYR A 45 1.56 3.21 1.35
CA TYR A 45 1.36 3.57 2.76
C TYR A 45 0.85 4.99 2.92
N GLU A 46 1.34 5.95 2.14
CA GLU A 46 0.84 7.33 2.17
C GLU A 46 -0.58 7.45 1.62
N VAL A 47 -0.95 6.64 0.61
CA VAL A 47 -2.35 6.54 0.16
C VAL A 47 -3.23 6.04 1.31
N LEU A 48 -2.81 4.99 2.01
CA LEU A 48 -3.54 4.49 3.18
C LEU A 48 -3.67 5.55 4.28
N ARG A 49 -2.57 6.24 4.62
CA ARG A 49 -2.54 7.30 5.65
C ARG A 49 -3.48 8.46 5.31
N HIS A 50 -3.56 8.85 4.03
CA HIS A 50 -4.51 9.86 3.56
C HIS A 50 -5.98 9.47 3.86
N PHE A 51 -6.32 8.19 3.76
CA PHE A 51 -7.66 7.69 4.03
C PHE A 51 -7.88 7.23 5.48
N GLY A 52 -6.87 7.34 6.35
CA GLY A 52 -6.96 7.00 7.78
C GLY A 52 -6.08 5.81 8.22
N PRO A 53 -6.09 4.65 7.53
CA PRO A 53 -5.24 3.53 7.92
C PRO A 53 -3.75 3.88 7.95
N ALA A 54 -3.09 3.64 9.08
CA ALA A 54 -1.68 3.95 9.25
C ALA A 54 -0.86 2.65 9.46
N PRO A 55 -0.36 2.02 8.37
CA PRO A 55 0.54 0.88 8.52
C PRO A 55 1.87 1.31 9.19
N PRO A 56 2.47 0.45 10.04
CA PRO A 56 3.83 0.64 10.51
C PRO A 56 4.83 0.54 9.34
N ASP A 57 6.02 1.11 9.51
CA ASP A 57 7.07 1.18 8.48
C ASP A 57 7.79 -0.17 8.23
N LEU A 58 7.00 -1.23 8.03
CA LEU A 58 7.47 -2.56 7.68
C LEU A 58 7.94 -2.58 6.23
N ARG A 59 8.93 -3.42 5.91
CA ARG A 59 9.28 -3.79 4.54
C ARG A 59 8.41 -4.96 4.06
N SER A 60 8.41 -5.23 2.76
CA SER A 60 7.48 -6.20 2.14
C SER A 60 7.44 -7.59 2.81
N SER A 61 8.58 -8.16 3.19
CA SER A 61 8.66 -9.44 3.91
C SER A 61 8.06 -9.34 5.32
N GLU A 62 8.34 -8.23 6.02
CA GLU A 62 7.85 -7.96 7.36
C GLU A 62 6.33 -7.70 7.33
N LEU A 63 5.83 -6.95 6.34
CA LEU A 63 4.41 -6.74 6.06
C LEU A 63 3.68 -8.07 5.82
N TRP A 64 4.28 -8.96 5.04
CA TRP A 64 3.68 -10.27 4.76
C TRP A 64 3.62 -11.17 6.01
N ALA A 65 4.65 -11.11 6.86
CA ALA A 65 4.74 -11.86 8.12
C ALA A 65 3.91 -11.23 9.24
N ASP A 66 3.64 -9.92 9.20
CA ASP A 66 2.94 -9.22 10.25
C ASP A 66 1.53 -9.76 10.45
N THR A 67 1.16 -9.94 11.72
CA THR A 67 -0.19 -10.36 12.14
C THR A 67 -0.74 -9.45 13.23
N ARG A 68 0.00 -8.38 13.58
CA ARG A 68 -0.34 -7.46 14.66
C ARG A 68 -1.08 -6.24 14.13
N ALA A 69 -0.47 -5.54 13.17
CA ALA A 69 -1.01 -4.32 12.58
C ALA A 69 -1.76 -4.59 11.27
N THR A 70 -1.59 -5.79 10.70
CA THR A 70 -2.21 -6.19 9.45
C THR A 70 -2.71 -7.63 9.50
N ALA A 71 -3.75 -7.93 8.72
CA ALA A 71 -4.29 -9.28 8.53
C ALA A 71 -4.20 -9.70 7.06
N ARG A 72 -4.03 -11.00 6.80
CA ARG A 72 -4.18 -11.55 5.45
C ARG A 72 -5.68 -11.71 5.16
N VAL A 73 -6.12 -11.31 3.97
CA VAL A 73 -7.53 -11.43 3.55
C VAL A 73 -7.63 -12.15 2.21
N GLY A 74 -8.68 -12.95 2.03
CA GLY A 74 -8.92 -13.71 0.79
C GLY A 74 -9.72 -12.93 -0.26
N VAL A 75 -10.43 -11.88 0.14
CA VAL A 75 -11.24 -11.03 -0.74
C VAL A 75 -10.83 -9.58 -0.49
N ALA A 76 -10.30 -8.94 -1.53
CA ALA A 76 -9.85 -7.55 -1.46
C ALA A 76 -11.03 -6.58 -1.33
N GLN A 77 -10.85 -5.55 -0.51
CA GLN A 77 -11.71 -4.39 -0.38
C GLN A 77 -10.89 -3.12 -0.64
N PRO A 78 -11.54 -1.98 -0.95
CA PRO A 78 -10.84 -0.70 -1.10
C PRO A 78 -9.91 -0.44 0.10
N LEU A 79 -8.70 0.06 -0.19
CA LEU A 79 -7.61 0.32 0.76
C LEU A 79 -6.84 -0.92 1.28
N ASP A 80 -7.15 -2.12 0.79
CA ASP A 80 -6.26 -3.26 1.03
C ASP A 80 -4.96 -3.14 0.23
N LEU A 81 -3.86 -3.61 0.80
CA LEU A 81 -2.57 -3.72 0.15
C LEU A 81 -2.51 -5.03 -0.64
N VAL A 82 -2.04 -4.96 -1.88
CA VAL A 82 -1.84 -6.12 -2.75
C VAL A 82 -0.35 -6.26 -3.04
N LEU A 83 0.19 -7.46 -2.82
CA LEU A 83 1.62 -7.75 -2.94
C LEU A 83 1.88 -8.62 -4.16
N PHE A 84 2.81 -8.19 -5.02
CA PHE A 84 3.20 -8.87 -6.26
C PHE A 84 4.70 -9.11 -6.31
N ASN A 85 5.14 -10.19 -6.97
CA ASN A 85 6.55 -10.42 -7.26
C ASN A 85 6.72 -11.28 -8.54
N ALA A 86 7.97 -11.57 -8.90
CA ALA A 86 8.30 -12.49 -10.00
C ALA A 86 8.16 -13.97 -9.59
N THR A 87 8.23 -14.22 -8.28
CA THR A 87 8.12 -15.52 -7.59
C THR A 87 7.09 -15.42 -6.45
N ASP A 88 6.90 -16.48 -5.68
CA ASP A 88 6.03 -16.51 -4.48
C ASP A 88 6.71 -15.97 -3.20
N ASP A 89 7.88 -15.33 -3.34
CA ASP A 89 8.60 -14.71 -2.23
C ASP A 89 8.10 -13.29 -1.95
N ALA A 90 7.89 -12.96 -0.68
CA ALA A 90 7.52 -11.60 -0.25
C ALA A 90 8.72 -10.65 -0.20
N TYR A 91 9.96 -11.14 -0.27
CA TYR A 91 11.16 -10.30 -0.29
C TYR A 91 11.24 -9.47 -1.56
N GLY A 92 11.29 -8.14 -1.39
CA GLY A 92 11.31 -7.19 -2.50
C GLY A 92 9.97 -7.10 -3.26
N ALA A 93 8.87 -7.60 -2.69
CA ALA A 93 7.58 -7.58 -3.36
C ALA A 93 7.13 -6.14 -3.67
N HIS A 94 6.58 -5.97 -4.86
CA HIS A 94 5.89 -4.76 -5.28
C HIS A 94 4.56 -4.64 -4.55
N VAL A 95 4.23 -3.43 -4.08
CA VAL A 95 3.03 -3.17 -3.29
C VAL A 95 2.16 -2.15 -3.99
N GLY A 96 0.85 -2.40 -4.04
CA GLY A 96 -0.17 -1.46 -4.50
C GLY A 96 -1.39 -1.45 -3.59
N VAL A 97 -2.32 -0.54 -3.85
CA VAL A 97 -3.57 -0.36 -3.10
C VAL A 97 -4.73 -0.81 -3.97
N TRP A 98 -5.52 -1.76 -3.49
CA TRP A 98 -6.75 -2.16 -4.14
C TRP A 98 -7.75 -1.01 -4.12
N VAL A 99 -8.30 -0.65 -5.29
CA VAL A 99 -9.28 0.43 -5.39
C VAL A 99 -10.70 -0.12 -5.55
N ASN A 100 -10.92 -1.05 -6.49
CA ASN A 100 -12.14 -1.82 -6.69
C ASN A 100 -11.97 -2.78 -7.88
N GLU A 101 -12.86 -3.77 -8.03
CA GLU A 101 -13.08 -4.50 -9.30
C GLU A 101 -11.81 -5.06 -10.00
N GLY A 102 -10.75 -5.43 -9.27
CA GLY A 102 -9.51 -5.91 -9.91
C GLY A 102 -8.49 -4.81 -10.23
N ARG A 103 -8.78 -3.56 -9.87
CA ARG A 103 -7.91 -2.42 -10.10
C ARG A 103 -7.05 -2.12 -8.88
N VAL A 104 -5.79 -1.82 -9.16
CA VAL A 104 -4.77 -1.51 -8.15
C VAL A 104 -4.11 -0.19 -8.51
N LEU A 105 -4.17 0.77 -7.59
CA LEU A 105 -3.38 2.00 -7.64
C LEU A 105 -1.98 1.71 -7.12
N HIS A 106 -0.94 2.05 -7.88
CA HIS A 106 0.44 1.83 -7.46
C HIS A 106 1.40 2.79 -8.15
N LEU A 107 2.64 2.81 -7.66
CA LEU A 107 3.77 3.53 -8.23
C LEU A 107 4.89 2.54 -8.50
N CYS A 108 5.46 2.51 -9.70
CA CYS A 108 6.57 1.60 -10.02
C CYS A 108 7.64 2.27 -10.88
N ALA A 109 8.80 1.62 -10.95
CA ALA A 109 9.94 2.10 -11.74
C ALA A 109 9.63 2.16 -13.25
N GLU A 110 8.76 1.27 -13.74
CA GLU A 110 8.40 1.16 -15.16
C GLU A 110 7.64 2.39 -15.66
N THR A 111 6.67 2.88 -14.87
CA THR A 111 5.86 4.04 -15.25
C THR A 111 6.42 5.35 -14.71
N GLY A 112 7.24 5.31 -13.66
CA GLY A 112 7.86 6.47 -13.03
C GLY A 112 6.90 7.41 -12.29
N ARG A 113 5.58 7.22 -12.45
CA ARG A 113 4.49 7.96 -11.82
C ARG A 113 3.35 7.00 -11.44
N PRO A 114 2.43 7.42 -10.56
CA PRO A 114 1.33 6.56 -10.13
C PRO A 114 0.37 6.26 -11.27
N VAL A 115 -0.04 5.01 -11.33
CA VAL A 115 -0.95 4.49 -12.35
C VAL A 115 -1.92 3.52 -11.68
N VAL A 116 -3.02 3.26 -12.38
CA VAL A 116 -3.95 2.20 -12.01
C VAL A 116 -3.84 1.12 -13.06
N TRP A 117 -3.55 -0.10 -12.62
CA TRP A 117 -3.53 -1.28 -13.47
C TRP A 117 -4.58 -2.29 -13.02
N GLU A 118 -5.11 -3.03 -13.98
CA GLU A 118 -5.92 -4.23 -13.73
C GLU A 118 -5.05 -5.39 -13.25
N MET A 119 -5.61 -6.34 -12.49
CA MET A 119 -4.89 -7.57 -12.09
C MET A 119 -4.32 -8.33 -13.31
N THR A 120 -5.02 -8.30 -14.45
CA THR A 120 -4.57 -8.92 -15.70
C THR A 120 -3.32 -8.27 -16.27
N GLU A 121 -3.14 -6.97 -16.05
CA GLU A 121 -1.95 -6.23 -16.45
C GLU A 121 -0.72 -6.59 -15.60
N PHE A 122 -0.89 -6.90 -14.31
CA PHE A 122 0.22 -7.44 -13.51
C PHE A 122 0.65 -8.82 -14.00
N ALA A 123 -0.31 -9.68 -14.36
CA ALA A 123 -0.05 -11.04 -14.81
C ALA A 123 0.79 -11.11 -16.10
N THR A 124 0.73 -10.09 -16.95
CA THR A 124 1.54 -10.02 -18.18
C THR A 124 2.96 -9.49 -17.96
N ARG A 125 3.29 -8.98 -16.77
CA ARG A 125 4.59 -8.37 -16.47
C ARG A 125 5.46 -9.33 -15.65
N PRO A 126 6.62 -9.79 -16.19
CA PRO A 126 7.44 -10.81 -15.52
C PRO A 126 7.83 -10.48 -14.07
N ARG A 127 8.02 -9.19 -13.74
CA ARG A 127 8.40 -8.72 -12.40
C ARG A 127 7.27 -8.79 -11.38
N TYR A 128 6.00 -8.81 -11.81
CA TYR A 128 4.83 -8.67 -10.94
C TYR A 128 3.79 -9.77 -11.14
N ARG A 129 4.09 -10.77 -11.97
CA ARG A 129 3.13 -11.79 -12.43
C ARG A 129 2.56 -12.67 -11.31
N VAL A 130 3.28 -12.82 -10.19
CA VAL A 130 2.85 -13.65 -9.06
C VAL A 130 2.21 -12.75 -8.02
N LEU A 131 0.93 -13.00 -7.74
CA LEU A 131 0.25 -12.46 -6.57
C LEU A 131 0.72 -13.22 -5.33
N ILE A 132 1.42 -12.53 -4.42
CA ILE A 132 1.82 -13.08 -3.12
C ILE A 132 0.60 -13.18 -2.21
N GLY A 133 -0.24 -12.14 -2.21
CA GLY A 133 -1.47 -12.09 -1.43
C GLY A 133 -1.92 -10.67 -1.12
N ILE A 134 -2.93 -10.58 -0.25
CA ILE A 134 -3.59 -9.32 0.11
C ILE A 134 -3.48 -9.11 1.63
N LYS A 135 -3.17 -7.88 2.02
CA LYS A 135 -2.99 -7.45 3.41
C LYS A 135 -3.90 -6.28 3.72
N ARG A 136 -4.67 -6.40 4.79
CA ARG A 136 -5.51 -5.33 5.34
C ARG A 136 -4.86 -4.75 6.58
N VAL A 137 -4.79 -3.42 6.70
CA VAL A 137 -4.43 -2.76 7.96
C VAL A 137 -5.57 -2.92 8.95
N VAL A 138 -5.27 -3.45 10.14
CA VAL A 138 -6.24 -3.60 11.23
C VAL A 138 -6.04 -2.48 12.23
N ASP A 139 -6.93 -1.49 12.20
CA ASP A 139 -6.92 -0.43 13.19
C ASP A 139 -7.43 -0.99 14.53
N ARG A 140 -6.53 -1.18 15.50
CA ARG A 140 -6.92 -1.57 16.86
C ARG A 140 -7.23 -0.35 17.75
N GLY A 141 -7.19 0.86 17.21
CA GLY A 141 -7.41 2.11 17.94
C GLY A 141 -8.86 2.41 18.36
N LEU A 142 -9.86 1.62 17.93
CA LEU A 142 -11.28 1.88 18.22
C LEU A 142 -12.02 0.77 18.99
N LEU A 143 -11.29 -0.19 19.57
CA LEU A 143 -11.88 -1.24 20.43
C LEU A 143 -11.44 -1.16 21.91
N ALA A 144 -10.97 0.00 22.37
CA ALA A 144 -10.77 0.28 23.78
C ALA A 144 -11.58 1.52 24.22
N SER A 145 -12.89 1.33 24.36
CA SER A 145 -13.68 2.04 25.37
C SER A 145 -14.57 1.01 26.05
N PRO A 146 -14.13 0.41 27.17
CA PRO A 146 -15.05 -0.28 28.05
C PRO A 146 -16.01 0.78 28.58
N GLY A 147 -17.30 0.54 28.40
CA GLY A 147 -18.33 1.42 28.93
C GLY A 147 -18.10 1.68 30.41
N HIS A 148 -18.03 2.96 30.78
CA HIS A 148 -18.25 3.34 32.15
C HIS A 148 -19.76 3.56 32.32
N ARG A 149 -20.41 2.49 32.81
CA ARG A 149 -21.70 2.59 33.47
C ARG A 149 -21.42 2.80 34.96
N LEU A 150 -22.18 3.74 35.55
CA LEU A 150 -22.53 3.93 36.97
C LEU A 150 -21.82 5.06 37.73
N GLY A 151 -22.69 5.89 38.31
CA GLY A 151 -22.48 7.07 39.12
C GLY A 151 -23.75 7.91 39.08
#